data_AF-A0A1M6KUC2-F1
#
_entry.id   AF-A0A1M6KUC2-F1
#
_cell.length_a   1.000
_cell.length_b   1.000
_cell.length_c   1.000
_cell.angle_alpha   90.00
_cell.angle_beta   90.00
_cell.angle_gamma   90.00
#
_symmetry.space_group_name_H-M   'P 1'
#
loop_
_entity.id
_entity.type
_entity.pdbx_description
1 polymer ?
#
loop_
_entity_poly.entity_id
_entity_poly.type
_entity_poly.pdbx_seq_one_letter_code
_entity_poly.pdbx_strand_id
1 'polypeptide(L)'
;MLDKKVKRKRNKAVTIRMSDIEYESLQDKVDESGLSQQAYIISSIQGSTITSSDEIAVQKDISKTFADLVKQLRGLATNVNQMAHVANGQGILPTTTELIKASDEISHYRKECEELWLLIRSSINQQNRTER
;
A
#
# COMPACT_ATOMS: atom_id res chain seq x y z
N MET A 1 -49.56 33.57 13.49
CA MET A 1 -48.13 33.51 13.87
C MET A 1 -47.49 32.39 13.07
N LEU A 2 -46.58 32.72 12.15
CA LEU A 2 -45.90 31.73 11.30
C LEU A 2 -44.84 31.02 12.12
N ASP A 3 -45.06 29.72 12.36
CA ASP A 3 -44.18 28.85 13.11
C ASP A 3 -42.91 28.59 12.28
N LYS A 4 -41.86 29.36 12.56
CA LYS A 4 -40.60 29.34 11.81
C LYS A 4 -39.84 28.06 12.19
N LYS A 5 -40.12 26.95 11.47
CA LYS A 5 -39.43 25.67 11.64
C LYS A 5 -37.91 25.88 11.61
N VAL A 6 -37.28 25.76 12.78
CA VAL A 6 -35.82 25.85 12.92
C VAL A 6 -35.18 24.70 12.15
N LYS A 7 -34.61 24.99 10.97
CA LYS A 7 -33.84 24.01 10.20
C LYS A 7 -32.53 23.72 10.92
N ARG A 8 -32.47 22.61 11.66
CA ARG A 8 -31.22 22.11 12.26
C ARG A 8 -30.31 21.52 11.17
N LYS A 9 -29.00 21.80 11.25
CA LYS A 9 -27.98 21.34 10.28
C LYS A 9 -27.82 19.81 10.26
N ARG A 10 -28.14 19.10 11.36
CA ARG A 10 -28.14 17.64 11.48
C ARG A 10 -29.52 17.18 11.95
N ASN A 11 -30.30 16.57 11.05
CA ASN A 11 -31.72 16.26 11.25
C ASN A 11 -32.05 14.75 11.21
N LYS A 12 -31.03 13.88 11.08
CA LYS A 12 -31.16 12.43 11.13
C LYS A 12 -30.45 11.89 12.37
N ALA A 13 -31.09 10.98 13.07
CA ALA A 13 -30.52 10.26 14.21
C ALA A 13 -30.32 8.79 13.82
N VAL A 14 -29.17 8.24 14.21
CA VAL A 14 -28.81 6.84 14.02
C VAL A 14 -28.48 6.28 15.39
N THR A 15 -29.07 5.14 15.75
CA THR A 15 -28.79 4.44 17.00
C THR A 15 -27.97 3.19 16.67
N ILE A 16 -26.80 3.07 17.29
CA ILE A 16 -25.89 1.92 17.14
C ILE A 16 -25.90 1.17 18.47
N ARG A 17 -26.07 -0.16 18.42
CA ARG A 17 -25.89 -1.03 19.60
C ARG A 17 -24.46 -1.54 19.60
N MET A 18 -23.83 -1.51 20.76
CA MET A 18 -22.44 -1.90 20.97
C MET A 18 -22.37 -2.84 22.18
N SER A 19 -21.44 -3.78 22.14
CA SER A 19 -20.97 -4.48 23.33
C SER A 19 -20.15 -3.53 24.23
N ASP A 20 -19.93 -3.92 25.49
CA ASP A 20 -19.18 -3.10 26.44
C ASP A 20 -17.76 -2.77 25.93
N ILE A 21 -17.08 -3.74 25.31
CA ILE A 21 -15.73 -3.58 24.75
C ILE A 21 -15.72 -2.60 23.58
N GLU A 22 -16.71 -2.68 22.69
CA GLU A 22 -16.83 -1.78 21.54
C GLU A 22 -17.12 -0.35 21.98
N TYR A 23 -17.92 -0.18 23.04
CA TYR A 23 -18.24 1.11 23.61
C TYR A 23 -17.03 1.74 24.31
N GLU A 24 -16.27 0.96 25.09
CA GLU A 24 -15.03 1.41 25.72
C GLU A 24 -14.01 1.88 24.68
N SER A 25 -13.79 1.08 23.62
CA SER A 25 -12.89 1.46 22.52
C SER A 25 -13.34 2.72 21.78
N LEU A 26 -14.66 2.93 21.62
CA LEU A 26 -15.18 4.17 21.06
C LEU A 26 -14.87 5.36 21.98
N GLN A 27 -15.08 5.20 23.28
CA GLN A 27 -14.87 6.25 24.26
C GLN A 27 -13.40 6.67 24.31
N ASP A 28 -12.48 5.70 24.40
CA ASP A 28 -11.03 5.96 24.39
C ASP A 28 -10.60 6.76 23.15
N LYS A 29 -11.07 6.34 21.96
CA LYS A 29 -10.73 7.03 20.71
C LYS A 29 -11.35 8.42 20.59
N VAL A 30 -12.55 8.63 21.16
CA VAL A 30 -13.18 9.94 21.25
C VAL A 30 -12.33 10.85 22.13
N ASP A 31 -11.90 10.36 23.29
CA ASP A 31 -11.08 11.11 24.25
C ASP A 31 -9.69 11.44 23.67
N GLU A 32 -9.04 10.48 23.00
CA GLU A 32 -7.78 10.70 22.26
C GLU A 32 -7.91 11.74 21.14
N SER A 33 -9.06 11.76 20.44
CA SER A 33 -9.28 12.68 19.33
C SER A 33 -9.58 14.12 19.75
N GLY A 34 -10.00 14.33 21.00
CA GLY A 34 -10.48 15.63 21.49
C GLY A 34 -11.76 16.15 20.81
N LEU A 35 -12.43 15.33 19.99
CA LEU A 35 -13.68 15.65 19.31
C LEU A 35 -14.87 15.20 20.14
N SER A 36 -16.06 15.76 19.87
CA SER A 36 -17.29 15.16 20.40
C SER A 36 -17.54 13.82 19.72
N GLN A 37 -18.16 12.87 20.43
CA GLN A 37 -18.52 11.55 19.89
C GLN A 37 -19.24 11.64 18.53
N GLN A 38 -20.15 12.61 18.36
CA GLN A 38 -20.85 12.82 17.10
C GLN A 38 -19.93 13.34 15.98
N ALA A 39 -18.95 14.18 16.30
CA ALA A 39 -17.97 14.64 15.32
C ALA A 39 -17.02 13.51 14.94
N TYR A 40 -16.50 12.78 15.93
CA TYR A 40 -15.62 11.64 15.75
C TYR A 40 -16.25 10.54 14.89
N ILE A 41 -17.49 10.13 15.18
CA ILE A 41 -18.19 9.08 14.41
C ILE A 41 -18.39 9.54 12.96
N ILE A 42 -18.84 10.77 12.73
CA ILE A 42 -19.08 11.27 11.37
C ILE A 42 -17.76 11.40 10.59
N SER A 43 -16.70 11.95 11.20
CA SER A 43 -15.39 12.06 10.54
C SER A 43 -14.79 10.70 10.25
N SER A 44 -14.98 9.71 11.15
CA SER A 44 -14.50 8.35 10.95
C SER A 44 -15.24 7.66 9.81
N ILE A 45 -16.56 7.83 9.69
CA ILE A 45 -17.34 7.28 8.57
C ILE A 45 -17.01 7.99 7.25
N GLN A 46 -16.87 9.32 7.26
CA GLN A 46 -16.52 10.09 6.06
C GLN A 46 -15.09 9.83 5.56
N GLY A 47 -14.16 9.51 6.48
CA GLY A 47 -12.77 9.19 6.15
C GLY A 47 -12.50 7.70 5.94
N SER A 48 -13.48 6.83 6.18
CA SER A 48 -13.32 5.38 6.02
C SER A 48 -13.47 5.00 4.56
N THR A 49 -12.35 4.73 3.89
CA THR A 49 -12.35 4.04 2.60
C THR A 49 -12.89 2.62 2.79
N ILE A 50 -14.04 2.34 2.18
CA ILE A 50 -14.61 0.99 2.15
C ILE A 50 -13.94 0.26 1.00
N THR A 51 -12.83 -0.41 1.27
CA THR A 51 -12.19 -1.26 0.25
C THR A 51 -13.15 -2.36 -0.15
N SER A 52 -13.55 -2.38 -1.42
CA SER A 52 -14.52 -3.35 -1.92
C SER A 52 -13.92 -4.77 -1.91
N SER A 53 -14.77 -5.80 -1.83
CA SER A 53 -14.29 -7.19 -1.89
C SER A 53 -13.52 -7.48 -3.19
N ASP A 54 -13.85 -6.77 -4.27
CA ASP A 54 -13.20 -6.88 -5.57
C ASP A 54 -11.80 -6.26 -5.55
N GLU A 55 -11.63 -5.09 -4.91
CA GLU A 55 -10.32 -4.47 -4.70
C GLU A 55 -9.39 -5.34 -3.85
N ILE A 56 -9.91 -5.98 -2.79
CA ILE A 56 -9.13 -6.92 -1.97
C ILE A 56 -8.68 -8.13 -2.80
N ALA A 57 -9.51 -8.63 -3.72
CA ALA A 57 -9.15 -9.73 -4.60
C ALA A 57 -8.05 -9.34 -5.60
N VAL A 58 -8.16 -8.17 -6.22
CA VAL A 58 -7.12 -7.61 -7.11
C VAL A 58 -5.80 -7.42 -6.35
N GLN A 59 -5.86 -6.89 -5.13
CA GLN A 59 -4.67 -6.70 -4.30
C GLN A 59 -3.96 -8.01 -3.97
N LYS A 60 -4.72 -9.08 -3.69
CA LYS A 60 -4.16 -10.41 -3.45
C LYS A 60 -3.49 -10.99 -4.70
N ASP A 61 -4.09 -10.79 -5.87
CA ASP A 61 -3.54 -11.29 -7.13
C ASP A 61 -2.24 -10.58 -7.52
N ILE A 62 -2.19 -9.25 -7.36
CA ILE A 62 -0.98 -8.45 -7.54
C ILE A 62 0.11 -8.90 -6.56
N SER A 63 -0.25 -9.10 -5.28
CA SER A 63 0.71 -9.54 -4.26
C SER A 63 1.30 -10.92 -4.58
N LYS A 64 0.48 -11.83 -5.13
CA LYS A 64 0.93 -13.14 -5.59
C LYS A 64 1.90 -13.04 -6.78
N THR A 65 1.54 -12.25 -7.79
CA THR A 65 2.39 -12.01 -8.97
C THR A 65 3.74 -11.42 -8.57
N PHE A 66 3.75 -10.51 -7.59
CA PHE A 66 4.98 -9.94 -7.06
C PHE A 66 5.85 -10.98 -6.34
N ALA A 67 5.26 -11.87 -5.55
CA ALA A 67 6.00 -12.94 -4.88
C ALA A 67 6.65 -13.91 -5.90
N ASP A 68 5.95 -14.21 -6.99
CA ASP A 68 6.49 -15.03 -8.08
C ASP A 68 7.66 -14.35 -8.80
N LEU A 69 7.56 -13.05 -9.06
CA LEU A 69 8.66 -12.25 -9.64
C LEU A 69 9.91 -12.26 -8.74
N VAL A 70 9.74 -12.05 -7.43
CA VAL A 70 10.85 -12.09 -6.47
C VAL A 70 11.52 -13.46 -6.45
N LYS A 71 10.75 -14.54 -6.55
CA LYS A 71 11.28 -15.90 -6.65
C LYS A 71 12.12 -16.08 -7.92
N GLN A 72 11.65 -15.58 -9.06
CA GLN A 72 12.40 -15.62 -10.32
C GLN A 72 13.71 -14.82 -10.23
N LEU A 73 13.67 -13.60 -9.69
CA LEU A 73 14.86 -12.77 -9.49
C LEU A 73 15.92 -13.46 -8.61
N ARG A 74 15.51 -14.14 -7.54
CA ARG A 74 16.44 -14.93 -6.71
C ARG A 74 17.07 -16.08 -7.50
N GLY A 75 16.31 -16.74 -8.37
CA GLY A 75 16.82 -17.77 -9.27
C GLY A 75 17.88 -17.22 -10.23
N LEU A 76 17.60 -16.08 -10.87
CA LEU A 76 18.55 -15.39 -11.75
C LEU A 76 19.82 -14.97 -11.01
N ALA A 77 19.70 -14.37 -9.83
CA ALA A 77 20.86 -13.99 -9.02
C ALA A 77 21.72 -15.19 -8.63
N THR A 78 21.08 -16.33 -8.33
CA THR A 78 21.79 -17.59 -8.04
C THR A 78 22.56 -18.08 -9.26
N ASN A 79 21.95 -18.05 -10.44
CA ASN A 79 22.61 -18.43 -11.70
C ASN A 79 23.80 -17.52 -12.01
N VAL A 80 23.66 -16.19 -11.81
CA VAL A 80 24.75 -15.24 -11.97
C VAL A 80 25.92 -15.55 -11.03
N ASN A 81 25.63 -15.85 -9.76
CA ASN A 81 26.67 -16.25 -8.81
C ASN A 81 27.38 -17.55 -9.22
N GLN A 82 26.64 -18.53 -9.75
CA GLN A 82 27.22 -19.76 -10.26
C GLN A 82 28.12 -19.50 -11.48
N MET A 83 27.67 -18.68 -12.43
CA MET A 83 28.49 -18.29 -13.59
C MET A 83 29.78 -17.57 -13.15
N ALA A 84 29.68 -16.64 -12.19
CA ALA A 84 30.84 -15.94 -11.64
C ALA A 84 31.81 -16.91 -10.95
N HIS A 85 31.30 -17.88 -10.18
CA HIS A 85 32.12 -18.89 -9.52
C HIS A 85 32.82 -19.82 -10.52
N VAL A 86 32.12 -20.25 -11.58
CA VAL A 86 32.71 -21.08 -12.65
C VAL A 86 33.76 -20.31 -13.44
N ALA A 87 33.49 -19.05 -13.80
CA ALA A 87 34.44 -18.19 -14.50
C ALA A 87 35.72 -17.97 -13.67
N ASN A 88 35.58 -17.68 -12.37
CA ASN A 88 36.72 -17.54 -11.46
C ASN A 88 37.51 -18.85 -11.29
N GLY A 89 36.85 -20.01 -11.34
CA GLY A 89 37.49 -21.33 -11.19
C GLY A 89 38.13 -21.88 -12.46
N GLN A 90 37.62 -21.54 -13.65
CA GLN A 90 38.12 -22.04 -14.94
C GLN A 90 39.21 -21.15 -15.57
N GLY A 91 39.55 -20.01 -14.95
CA GLY A 91 40.57 -19.08 -15.47
C GLY A 91 40.15 -18.33 -16.73
N ILE A 92 38.92 -18.53 -17.22
CA ILE A 92 38.29 -17.69 -18.23
C ILE A 92 37.73 -16.47 -17.49
N LEU A 93 38.60 -15.51 -17.22
CA LEU A 93 38.17 -14.17 -16.83
C LEU A 93 37.33 -13.63 -18.00
N PRO A 94 36.03 -13.30 -17.80
CA PRO A 94 35.32 -12.45 -18.74
C PRO A 94 36.17 -11.19 -18.87
N THR A 95 36.41 -10.75 -20.11
CA THR A 95 37.22 -9.53 -20.31
C THR A 95 36.58 -8.41 -19.48
N THR A 96 37.37 -7.53 -18.87
CA THR A 96 36.87 -6.48 -17.96
C THR A 96 35.67 -5.71 -18.53
N THR A 97 35.60 -5.59 -19.86
CA THR A 97 34.48 -5.07 -20.66
C THR A 97 33.15 -5.81 -20.49
N GLU A 98 33.14 -7.15 -20.43
CA GLU A 98 31.91 -7.93 -20.24
C GLU A 98 31.36 -7.78 -18.80
N LEU A 99 32.26 -7.67 -17.81
CA LEU A 99 31.88 -7.40 -16.42
C LEU A 99 31.34 -5.98 -16.23
N ILE A 100 31.96 -4.99 -16.88
CA ILE A 100 31.45 -3.61 -16.89
C ILE A 100 30.07 -3.57 -17.54
N LYS A 101 29.89 -4.24 -18.69
CA LYS A 101 28.60 -4.29 -19.38
C LYS A 101 27.51 -4.92 -18.51
N ALA A 102 27.80 -6.05 -17.86
CA ALA A 102 26.86 -6.68 -16.94
C ALA A 102 26.53 -5.80 -15.73
N SER A 103 27.52 -5.10 -15.16
CA SER A 103 27.31 -4.16 -14.06
C SER A 103 26.45 -2.96 -14.46
N ASP A 104 26.61 -2.48 -15.70
CA ASP A 104 25.83 -1.37 -16.25
C ASP A 104 24.38 -1.80 -16.49
N GLU A 105 24.16 -2.99 -17.05
CA GLU A 105 22.83 -3.57 -17.25
C GLU A 105 22.10 -3.78 -15.91
N ILE A 106 22.79 -4.33 -14.89
CA ILE A 106 22.22 -4.48 -13.53
C ILE A 106 21.88 -3.12 -12.92
N SER A 107 22.75 -2.12 -13.08
CA SER A 107 22.52 -0.76 -12.57
C SER A 107 21.35 -0.06 -13.26
N HIS A 108 21.17 -0.32 -14.57
CA HIS A 108 20.05 0.16 -15.35
C HIS A 108 18.73 -0.44 -14.86
N TYR A 109 18.65 -1.78 -14.77
CA TYR A 109 17.45 -2.45 -14.26
C TYR A 109 17.12 -2.06 -12.82
N ARG A 110 18.13 -1.82 -11.97
CA ARG A 110 17.89 -1.32 -10.60
C ARG A 110 17.18 0.03 -10.61
N LYS A 111 17.58 0.95 -11.49
CA LYS A 111 16.94 2.27 -11.63
C LYS A 111 15.51 2.15 -12.16
N GLU A 112 15.30 1.33 -13.18
CA GLU A 112 13.95 1.09 -13.71
C GLU A 112 13.02 0.51 -12.63
N CYS A 113 13.49 -0.46 -11.84
CA CYS A 113 12.71 -1.00 -10.73
C CYS A 113 12.40 0.06 -9.66
N GLU A 114 13.34 0.97 -9.37
CA GLU A 114 13.15 2.04 -8.41
C GLU A 114 12.13 3.09 -8.91
N GLU A 115 12.17 3.43 -10.20
CA GLU A 115 11.17 4.28 -10.86
C GLU A 115 9.78 3.64 -10.85
N LEU A 116 9.68 2.35 -11.20
CA LEU A 116 8.42 1.60 -11.14
C LEU A 116 7.87 1.55 -9.70
N TRP A 117 8.74 1.35 -8.71
CA TRP A 117 8.34 1.37 -7.30
C TRP A 117 7.78 2.73 -6.88
N LEU A 118 8.43 3.82 -7.26
CA LEU A 118 7.95 5.19 -6.99
C LEU A 118 6.62 5.47 -7.69
N LEU A 119 6.45 5.02 -8.94
CA LEU A 119 5.20 5.13 -9.69
C LEU A 119 4.07 4.38 -8.99
N ILE A 120 4.28 3.11 -8.62
CA ILE A 120 3.30 2.31 -7.85
C ILE A 120 2.92 3.02 -6.55
N ARG A 121 3.93 3.50 -5.79
CA ARG A 121 3.68 4.22 -4.54
C ARG A 121 2.91 5.52 -4.75
N SER A 122 3.19 6.25 -5.83
CA SER A 122 2.48 7.48 -6.18
C SER A 122 1.03 7.20 -6.61
N SER A 123 0.80 6.14 -7.37
CA SER A 123 -0.52 5.70 -7.83
C SER A 123 -1.41 5.28 -6.66
N ILE A 124 -0.89 4.47 -5.73
CA ILE A 124 -1.58 4.11 -4.47
C ILE A 124 -1.93 5.38 -3.68
N ASN A 125 -0.99 6.32 -3.55
CA ASN A 125 -1.23 7.57 -2.84
C ASN A 125 -2.25 8.49 -3.54
N GLN A 126 -2.30 8.48 -4.88
CA GLN A 126 -3.29 9.23 -5.65
C GLN A 126 -4.68 8.60 -5.56
N GLN A 127 -4.80 7.28 -5.62
CA GLN A 127 -6.05 6.56 -5.35
C GLN A 127 -6.58 6.92 -3.95
N ASN A 128 -5.72 6.84 -2.92
CA ASN A 128 -6.05 7.27 -1.56
C ASN A 128 -6.47 8.76 -1.44
N ARG A 129 -6.09 9.62 -2.39
CA ARG A 129 -6.47 11.05 -2.42
C ARG A 129 -7.74 11.31 -3.23
N THR A 130 -8.07 10.46 -4.19
CA THR A 130 -9.23 10.61 -5.09
C THR A 130 -10.45 9.86 -4.54
N GLU A 131 -10.22 8.87 -3.68
CA GLU A 131 -11.22 8.21 -2.83
C GLU A 131 -11.60 9.01 -1.57
N ARG A 132 -10.98 10.20 -1.37
CA ARG A 132 -11.36 11.21 -0.36
C ARG A 132 -12.17 12.33 -0.99
#